data_AF-A0A4U9HBB3-F1
#
_entry.id   AF-A0A4U9HBB3-F1
#
_cell.length_a   1.000
_cell.length_b   1.000
_cell.length_c   1.000
_cell.angle_alpha   90.00
_cell.angle_beta   90.00
_cell.angle_gamma   90.00
#
_symmetry.space_group_name_H-M   'P 1'
#
loop_
_entity.id
_entity.type
_entity.pdbx_description
1 polymer ?
#
loop_
_entity_poly.entity_id
_entity_poly.type
_entity_poly.pdbx_seq_one_letter_code
_entity_poly.pdbx_strand_id
1 'polypeptide(L)' 'MVDDAHGIGVHGEQGRGSCWQQGVRPEALVVTFGKAFGVSGAAIVCDEPLAEYLLQFAAT' A
#
# COMPACT_ATOMS: atom_id res chain seq x y z
N MET A 1 -8.62 3.54 5.39
CA MET A 1 -7.16 3.34 5.30
C MET A 1 -6.82 1.94 5.77
N VAL A 2 -5.93 1.23 5.05
CA VAL A 2 -5.45 -0.12 5.42
C VAL A 2 -3.92 -0.15 5.30
N ASP A 3 -3.24 -0.79 6.26
CA ASP A 3 -1.83 -1.15 6.17
C ASP A 3 -1.71 -2.64 5.83
N ASP A 4 -1.15 -2.94 4.66
CA ASP A 4 -0.97 -4.30 4.15
C ASP A 4 0.51 -4.71 4.14
N ALA A 5 1.32 -4.17 5.04
CA ALA A 5 2.76 -4.41 5.08
C ALA A 5 3.15 -5.90 5.22
N HIS A 6 2.30 -6.74 5.84
CA HIS A 6 2.55 -8.18 5.95
C HIS A 6 1.78 -9.02 4.91
N GLY A 7 0.84 -8.44 4.17
CA GLY A 7 0.09 -9.16 3.15
C GLY A 7 0.60 -8.93 1.74
N ILE A 8 1.10 -7.74 1.42
CA ILE A 8 1.70 -7.45 0.11
C ILE A 8 2.93 -8.34 -0.13
N GLY A 9 3.01 -8.98 -1.30
CA GLY A 9 4.03 -9.97 -1.63
C GLY A 9 3.82 -11.36 -1.00
N VAL A 10 2.79 -11.56 -0.17
CA VAL A 10 2.51 -12.82 0.56
C VAL A 10 1.14 -13.40 0.20
N HIS A 11 0.11 -12.56 0.16
CA HIS A 11 -1.29 -12.94 -0.04
C HIS A 11 -1.80 -12.51 -1.42
N GLY A 12 -2.89 -13.14 -1.86
CA GLY A 12 -3.49 -12.88 -3.17
C GLY A 12 -2.70 -13.46 -4.36
N GLU A 13 -3.35 -13.51 -5.51
CA GLU A 13 -2.72 -13.94 -6.76
C GLU A 13 -1.52 -13.05 -7.06
N GLN A 14 -0.37 -13.66 -7.36
CA GLN A 14 0.89 -12.96 -7.64
C GLN A 14 1.34 -12.01 -6.50
N GLY A 15 0.92 -12.26 -5.25
CA GLY A 15 1.34 -11.45 -4.10
C GLY A 15 0.68 -10.06 -4.04
N ARG A 16 -0.50 -9.89 -4.66
CA ARG A 16 -1.24 -8.61 -4.72
C ARG A 16 -1.72 -8.06 -3.37
N GLY A 17 -1.62 -8.84 -2.29
CA GLY A 17 -1.95 -8.40 -0.95
C GLY A 17 -3.30 -8.91 -0.42
N SER A 18 -3.53 -8.65 0.86
CA SER A 18 -4.74 -9.09 1.56
C SER A 18 -6.00 -8.37 1.05
N CYS A 19 -5.88 -7.08 0.70
CA CYS A 19 -6.98 -6.32 0.12
C CYS A 19 -7.48 -6.90 -1.20
N TRP A 20 -6.57 -7.32 -2.09
CA TRP A 20 -6.93 -7.97 -3.34
C TRP A 20 -7.65 -9.30 -3.07
N GLN A 21 -7.12 -10.12 -2.17
CA GLN A 21 -7.71 -11.42 -1.83
C GLN A 21 -9.12 -11.30 -1.24
N GLN A 22 -9.41 -10.21 -0.54
CA GLN A 22 -10.71 -9.95 0.09
C GLN A 22 -11.67 -9.14 -0.82
N GLY A 23 -11.24 -8.73 -2.01
CA GLY A 23 -12.05 -7.86 -2.88
C GLY A 23 -12.31 -6.46 -2.31
N VAL A 24 -11.43 -5.98 -1.43
CA VAL A 24 -11.54 -4.68 -0.76
C VAL A 24 -10.66 -3.66 -1.47
N ARG A 25 -11.24 -2.51 -1.84
CA ARG A 25 -10.49 -1.35 -2.34
C ARG A 25 -10.49 -0.25 -1.28
N PRO A 26 -9.42 -0.10 -0.49
CA PRO A 26 -9.34 1.01 0.46
C PRO A 26 -9.05 2.34 -0.25
N GLU A 27 -9.51 3.44 0.33
CA GLU A 27 -9.18 4.81 -0.14
C GLU A 27 -7.68 5.12 -0.08
N ALA A 28 -6.97 4.51 0.87
CA ALA A 28 -5.52 4.57 1.02
C ALA A 28 -5.00 3.22 1.52
N LEU A 29 -4.10 2.62 0.75
CA LEU A 29 -3.40 1.38 1.06
C LEU A 29 -1.93 1.67 1.32
N VAL A 30 -1.46 1.39 2.53
CA VAL A 30 -0.04 1.49 2.89
C VAL A 30 0.62 0.13 2.64
N VAL A 31 1.76 0.15 1.96
CA VAL A 31 2.59 -1.02 1.71
C VAL A 31 4.05 -0.73 2.06
N THR A 32 4.81 -1.77 2.40
CA THR A 32 6.26 -1.68 2.58
C THR A 32 6.99 -2.65 1.67
N PHE A 33 8.16 -2.22 1.20
CA PHE A 33 9.10 -3.09 0.49
C PHE A 33 10.11 -3.76 1.44
N GLY A 34 10.09 -3.38 2.72
CA GLY A 34 10.97 -3.87 3.80
C GLY A 34 10.77 -5.31 4.25
N LYS A 35 9.70 -5.98 3.78
CA LYS A 35 9.30 -7.32 4.27
C LYS A 35 9.39 -8.34 3.16
N ALA A 36 8.27 -8.77 2.59
CA ALA A 36 8.23 -9.82 1.58
C ALA A 36 9.09 -9.51 0.35
N PHE A 37 9.25 -8.22 -0.01
CA PHE A 37 10.08 -7.80 -1.13
C PHE A 37 11.58 -7.73 -0.82
N GLY A 38 11.99 -7.76 0.46
CA GLY A 38 13.41 -7.80 0.86
C GLY A 38 14.25 -6.57 0.49
N VAL A 39 13.63 -5.42 0.18
CA VAL A 39 14.33 -4.17 -0.15
C VAL A 39 13.93 -3.05 0.81
N SER A 40 14.25 -1.79 0.51
CA SER A 40 13.87 -0.64 1.36
C SER A 40 12.78 0.21 0.72
N GLY A 41 11.98 0.88 1.54
CA GLY A 41 10.95 1.83 1.12
C GLY A 41 9.54 1.42 1.49
N ALA A 42 8.62 2.35 1.26
CA ALA A 42 7.18 2.20 1.46
C ALA A 42 6.43 3.04 0.43
N ALA A 43 5.15 2.75 0.24
CA ALA A 43 4.27 3.51 -0.64
C ALA A 43 2.86 3.63 -0.04
N ILE A 44 2.16 4.70 -0.43
CA ILE A 44 0.72 4.86 -0.24
C ILE A 44 0.09 4.75 -1.63
N VAL A 45 -0.73 3.72 -1.84
CA VAL A 45 -1.53 3.56 -3.04
C VAL A 45 -2.90 4.18 -2.78
N CYS A 46 -3.23 5.21 -3.55
CA CYS A 46 -4.45 5.99 -3.42
C CYS A 46 -4.82 6.66 -4.76
N ASP A 47 -6.00 7.28 -4.82
CA ASP A 47 -6.43 8.06 -5.97
C ASP A 47 -5.68 9.42 -6.02
N GLU A 48 -5.58 10.00 -7.21
CA GLU A 48 -4.74 11.18 -7.49
C GLU A 48 -5.00 12.41 -6.61
N PRO A 49 -6.26 12.77 -6.25
CA PRO A 49 -6.50 13.90 -5.34
C PRO A 49 -5.87 13.70 -3.96
N LEU A 50 -5.85 12.46 -3.46
CA LEU A 50 -5.23 12.15 -2.16
C LEU A 50 -3.69 12.15 -2.28
N ALA A 51 -3.15 11.66 -3.39
CA ALA A 51 -1.71 11.73 -3.65
C ALA A 51 -1.21 13.18 -3.68
N GLU A 52 -1.89 14.08 -4.41
CA GLU A 52 -1.57 15.52 -4.46
C GLU A 52 -1.63 16.18 -3.09
N TYR A 53 -2.69 15.90 -2.31
CA TYR A 53 -2.79 16.39 -0.94
C TYR A 53 -1.62 15.94 -0.07
N LEU A 54 -1.25 14.66 -0.11
CA LEU A 54 -0.14 14.12 0.68
C LEU A 54 1.20 14.75 0.26
N LEU A 55 1.43 14.96 -1.04
CA LEU A 55 2.64 15.61 -1.55
C LEU A 55 2.78 17.05 -1.04
N GLN A 56 1.67 17.79 -0.92
CA GLN A 56 1.68 19.18 -0.48
C GLN A 56 1.79 19.35 1.04
N PHE A 57 1.17 18.45 1.81
CA PHE A 57 0.95 18.67 3.25
C PHE A 57 1.64 17.65 4.17
N ALA A 58 2.14 16.52 3.66
CA ALA A 58 2.79 15.49 4.48
C ALA A 58 4.33 15.52 4.43
N ALA A 59 4.94 16.27 3.52
CA ALA A 59 6.38 16.50 3.53
C ALA A 59 6.76 17.35 4.75
N THR A 60 7.68 16.84 5.57
CA THR A 60 8.26 17.58 6.71
C THR A 60 9.62 18.15 6.32
#